data_AF-A0A832S2X4-F1
#
_entry.id   AF-A0A832S2X4-F1
#
_cell.length_a   1.000
_cell.length_b   1.000
_cell.length_c   1.000
_cell.angle_alpha   90.00
_cell.angle_beta   90.00
_cell.angle_gamma   90.00
#
_symmetry.space_group_name_H-M   'P 1'
#
loop_
_entity.id
_entity.type
_entity.pdbx_description
1 polymer ?
#
loop_
_entity_poly.entity_id
_entity_poly.type
_entity_poly.pdbx_seq_one_letter_code
_entity_poly.pdbx_strand_id
1 'polypeptide(L)'
;RRRGREAADATKQITKLVLKLPPHLVQQIAELKLDEQEILESSRTFLEHEFGVPVSVQTAGESVHPKASGALPFKPAIVIE
;
A
#
# COMPACT_ATOMS: atom_id res chain seq x y z
N ARG A 1 -17.60 -9.66 -14.58
CA ARG A 1 -16.86 -10.73 -13.86
C ARG A 1 -15.50 -10.27 -13.31
N ARG A 2 -14.73 -9.40 -14.00
CA ARG A 2 -13.40 -8.92 -13.55
C ARG A 2 -13.40 -8.21 -12.17
N ARG A 3 -14.31 -7.25 -11.97
CA ARG A 3 -14.48 -6.54 -10.68
C ARG A 3 -14.77 -7.47 -9.49
N GLY A 4 -15.49 -8.57 -9.71
CA GLY A 4 -15.80 -9.55 -8.66
C GLY A 4 -14.56 -10.34 -8.21
N ARG A 5 -13.63 -10.61 -9.13
CA ARG A 5 -12.36 -11.27 -8.81
C ARG A 5 -11.43 -10.34 -8.04
N GLU A 6 -11.29 -9.10 -8.50
CA GLU A 6 -10.50 -8.06 -7.82
C GLU A 6 -10.99 -7.84 -6.37
N ALA A 7 -12.31 -7.75 -6.18
CA ALA A 7 -12.91 -7.64 -4.85
C ALA A 7 -12.61 -8.86 -3.96
N ALA A 8 -12.79 -10.08 -4.48
CA ALA A 8 -12.52 -11.31 -3.72
C ALA A 8 -11.04 -11.43 -3.32
N ASP A 9 -10.12 -11.08 -4.23
CA ASP A 9 -8.68 -11.09 -3.97
C ASP A 9 -8.29 -10.03 -2.93
N ALA A 10 -8.88 -8.83 -3.00
CA ALA A 10 -8.68 -7.77 -2.00
C ALA A 10 -9.18 -8.22 -0.62
N THR A 11 -10.40 -8.77 -0.53
CA THR A 11 -10.95 -9.30 0.73
C THR A 11 -10.02 -10.35 1.34
N LYS A 12 -9.55 -11.31 0.55
CA LYS A 12 -8.63 -12.35 1.02
C LYS A 12 -7.33 -11.75 1.60
N GLN A 13 -6.78 -10.73 0.94
CA GLN A 13 -5.55 -10.06 1.41
C GLN A 13 -5.77 -9.27 2.70
N ILE A 14 -6.87 -8.53 2.79
CA ILE A 14 -7.22 -7.76 3.99
C ILE A 14 -7.48 -8.70 5.17
N THR A 15 -8.27 -9.75 5.00
CA THR A 15 -8.52 -10.74 6.06
C THR A 15 -7.22 -11.38 6.55
N LYS A 16 -6.33 -11.73 5.63
CA LYS A 16 -5.01 -12.29 6.00
C LYS A 16 -4.16 -11.28 6.78
N LEU A 17 -4.23 -9.99 6.46
CA LEU A 17 -3.48 -8.95 7.16
C LEU A 17 -4.01 -8.76 8.57
N VAL A 18 -5.34 -8.60 8.71
CA VAL A 18 -6.01 -8.44 10.01
C VAL A 18 -5.70 -9.61 10.95
N LEU A 19 -5.80 -10.85 10.44
CA LEU A 19 -5.55 -12.06 11.24
C LEU A 19 -4.08 -12.26 11.63
N LYS A 20 -3.13 -11.63 10.93
CA LYS A 20 -1.70 -11.70 11.26
C LYS A 20 -1.29 -10.73 12.37
N LEU A 21 -2.10 -9.71 12.62
CA LEU A 21 -1.80 -8.68 13.60
C LEU A 21 -2.53 -8.98 14.93
N PRO A 22 -1.92 -8.68 16.08
CA PRO A 22 -2.61 -8.68 17.36
C PRO A 22 -3.87 -7.79 17.34
N PRO A 23 -4.96 -8.18 18.03
CA PRO A 23 -6.22 -7.43 17.99
C PRO A 23 -6.10 -5.95 18.40
N HIS A 24 -5.22 -5.65 19.36
CA HIS A 24 -5.00 -4.27 19.81
C HIS A 24 -4.33 -3.39 18.73
N LEU A 25 -3.42 -3.96 17.92
CA LEU A 25 -2.82 -3.23 16.80
C LEU A 25 -3.83 -2.98 15.69
N VAL A 26 -4.72 -3.94 15.42
CA VAL A 26 -5.78 -3.76 14.42
C VAL A 26 -6.72 -2.62 14.83
N GLN A 27 -7.09 -2.54 16.11
CA GLN A 27 -7.92 -1.44 16.63
C GLN A 27 -7.21 -0.09 16.48
N GLN A 28 -5.94 0.00 16.85
CA GLN A 28 -5.15 1.23 16.68
C GLN A 28 -5.07 1.65 15.21
N ILE A 29 -4.80 0.72 14.29
CA ILE A 29 -4.74 1.00 12.85
C ILE A 29 -6.09 1.47 12.32
N ALA A 30 -7.21 0.91 12.81
CA ALA A 30 -8.55 1.32 12.41
C ALA A 30 -8.92 2.75 12.89
N GLU A 31 -8.34 3.19 13.99
CA GLU A 31 -8.56 4.53 14.56
C GLU A 31 -7.60 5.58 13.99
N LEU A 32 -6.45 5.15 13.46
CA LEU A 32 -5.44 6.03 12.88
C LEU A 32 -5.92 6.63 11.56
N LYS A 33 -6.02 7.96 11.53
CA LYS A 33 -6.13 8.75 10.29
C LYS A 33 -4.72 9.09 9.82
N LEU A 34 -4.13 8.21 9.02
CA LEU A 34 -2.84 8.43 8.38
C LEU A 34 -3.05 8.90 6.94
N ASP A 35 -2.30 9.93 6.55
CA ASP A 35 -2.07 10.22 5.14
C ASP A 35 -0.86 9.41 4.69
N GLU A 36 -1.10 8.23 4.12
CA GLU A 36 -0.02 7.35 3.64
C GLU A 36 0.85 8.02 2.57
N GLN A 37 0.28 8.91 1.76
CA GLN A 37 1.01 9.59 0.70
C GLN A 37 1.98 10.61 1.28
N GLU A 38 1.55 11.43 2.24
CA GLU A 38 2.42 12.41 2.91
C GLU A 38 3.58 11.73 3.64
N ILE A 39 3.31 10.60 4.32
CA ILE A 39 4.33 9.86 5.06
C ILE A 39 5.38 9.27 4.12
N LEU A 40 4.96 8.68 3.00
CA LEU A 40 5.89 8.11 2.03
C LEU A 40 6.69 9.20 1.31
N GLU A 41 6.06 10.32 0.97
CA GLU A 41 6.74 11.44 0.30
C GLU A 41 7.73 12.13 1.23
N SER A 42 7.41 12.33 2.51
CA SER A 42 8.35 12.87 3.50
C SER A 42 9.55 11.95 3.74
N SER A 43 9.38 10.64 3.51
CA SER A 43 10.44 9.63 3.63
C SER A 43 11.23 9.44 2.33
N ARG A 44 10.85 10.10 1.23
CA ARG A 44 11.42 9.90 -0.10
C ARG A 44 12.94 10.08 -0.14
N THR A 45 13.45 11.17 0.43
CA THR A 45 14.91 11.46 0.43
C THR A 45 15.71 10.34 1.10
N PHE A 46 15.17 9.77 2.18
CA PHE A 46 15.80 8.63 2.85
C PHE A 46 15.76 7.38 1.97
N LEU A 47 14.62 7.08 1.34
CA LEU A 47 14.50 5.93 0.44
C LEU A 47 15.43 6.07 -0.78
N GLU A 48 15.53 7.26 -1.39
CA GLU A 48 16.42 7.52 -2.52
C GLU A 48 17.90 7.34 -2.13
N HIS A 49 18.27 7.78 -0.94
CA HIS A 49 19.61 7.58 -0.40
C HIS A 49 19.92 6.10 -0.15
N GLU A 50 19.05 5.38 0.56
CA GLU A 50 19.28 3.99 0.94
C GLU A 50 19.25 3.03 -0.27
N PHE A 51 18.34 3.26 -1.22
CA PHE A 51 18.22 2.40 -2.40
C PHE A 51 19.09 2.87 -3.56
N GLY A 52 19.65 4.07 -3.51
CA GLY A 52 20.52 4.63 -4.56
C GLY A 52 19.81 4.85 -5.89
N VAL A 53 18.48 4.94 -5.89
CA VAL A 53 17.63 5.09 -7.08
C VAL A 53 16.63 6.22 -6.87
N PRO A 54 16.20 6.93 -7.93
CA PRO A 54 15.11 7.89 -7.82
C PRO A 54 13.82 7.17 -7.41
N VAL A 55 13.11 7.73 -6.44
CA VAL A 55 11.85 7.17 -5.92
C VAL A 55 10.73 8.09 -6.32
N SER A 56 9.60 7.56 -6.79
CA SER A 56 8.38 8.34 -7.02
C SER A 56 7.22 7.70 -6.27
N VAL A 57 6.52 8.48 -5.45
CA VAL A 57 5.27 8.04 -4.80
C VAL A 57 4.11 8.57 -5.63
N GLN A 58 3.18 7.69 -5.97
CA GLN A 58 2.00 8.03 -6.79
C GLN A 58 0.79 7.31 -6.22
N THR A 59 -0.40 7.90 -6.38
CA THR A 59 -1.63 7.19 -5.99
C THR A 59 -1.89 6.04 -6.96
N ALA A 60 -2.42 4.94 -6.45
CA ALA A 60 -2.66 3.74 -7.26
C ALA A 60 -3.64 3.98 -8.42
N GLY A 61 -4.58 4.93 -8.26
CA GLY A 61 -5.54 5.30 -9.29
C GLY A 61 -4.95 6.11 -10.45
N GLU A 62 -3.84 6.79 -10.22
CA GLU A 62 -3.15 7.61 -11.23
C GLU A 62 -2.08 6.81 -12.00
N SER A 63 -1.68 5.64 -11.49
CA SER A 63 -0.67 4.81 -12.13
C SER A 63 -1.25 3.94 -13.25
N VAL A 64 -0.60 4.00 -14.42
CA VAL A 64 -0.92 3.15 -15.57
C VAL A 64 -0.25 1.76 -15.51
N HIS A 65 0.62 1.53 -14.52
CA HIS A 65 1.40 0.30 -14.44
C HIS A 65 0.50 -0.87 -13.96
N PRO A 66 0.58 -2.08 -14.57
CA PRO A 66 -0.28 -3.21 -14.22
C PRO A 66 -0.22 -3.66 -12.75
N LYS A 67 0.93 -3.45 -12.08
CA LYS A 67 1.06 -3.73 -10.63
C LYS A 67 0.26 -2.79 -9.73
N ALA A 68 -0.13 -1.60 -10.21
CA ALA A 68 -0.86 -0.62 -9.39
C ALA A 68 -2.20 -1.18 -8.87
N SER A 69 -2.86 -2.04 -9.63
CA SER A 69 -4.12 -2.69 -9.21
C SER A 69 -3.96 -3.63 -8.02
N GLY A 70 -2.72 -4.00 -7.66
CA GLY A 70 -2.40 -4.82 -6.50
C GLY A 70 -2.10 -4.03 -5.23
N ALA A 71 -2.04 -2.70 -5.30
CA ALA A 71 -1.82 -1.85 -4.13
C ALA A 71 -3.03 -1.89 -3.20
N LEU A 72 -2.78 -1.98 -1.90
CA LEU A 72 -3.80 -1.91 -0.85
C LEU A 72 -3.31 -0.95 0.25
N PRO A 73 -4.21 -0.40 1.08
CA PRO A 73 -3.81 0.38 2.25
C PRO A 73 -2.80 -0.39 3.11
N PHE A 74 -1.76 0.30 3.58
CA PHE A 74 -0.61 -0.28 4.30
C PHE A 74 0.19 -1.34 3.50
N LYS A 75 -0.04 -1.45 2.19
CA LYS A 75 0.66 -2.40 1.31
C LYS A 75 0.80 -1.79 -0.10
N PRO A 76 1.76 -0.88 -0.31
CA PRO A 76 1.97 -0.25 -1.61
C PRO A 76 2.44 -1.27 -2.66
N ALA A 77 2.15 -0.99 -3.93
CA ALA A 77 2.70 -1.72 -5.06
C ALA A 77 4.05 -1.11 -5.47
N ILE A 78 5.15 -1.84 -5.24
CA ILE A 78 6.49 -1.38 -5.58
C ILE A 78 6.89 -1.92 -6.96
N VAL A 79 7.39 -1.02 -7.80
CA VAL A 79 7.93 -1.28 -9.13
C VAL A 79 9.36 -0.77 -9.15
N ILE A 80 10.27 -1.56 -9.70
CA ILE A 80 11.68 -1.22 -9.91
C ILE A 80 11.91 -1.45 -11.40
N GLU A 81 12.40 -0.44 -12.10
CA GLU A 81 12.70 -0.45 -13.53
C GLU A 81 14.22 -0.30 -13.76
#